data_AF-A0A455U4K2-F1
#
_entry.id   AF-A0A455U4K2-F1
#
_cell.length_a   1.000
_cell.length_b   1.000
_cell.length_c   1.000
_cell.angle_alpha   90.00
_cell.angle_beta   90.00
_cell.angle_gamma   90.00
#
_symmetry.space_group_name_H-M   'P 1'
#
loop_
_entity.id
_entity.type
_entity.pdbx_description
1 polymer ?
#
loop_
_entity_poly.entity_id
_entity_poly.type
_entity_poly.pdbx_seq_one_letter_code
_entity_poly.pdbx_strand_id
1 'polypeptide(L)'
;MNKGLELIEACWLFDATPEQIQVVVHPQSVIHSMAAYHDGSVIAQLGNPDMRTPIAYGLAWPERIDAGVETLDLFQVARLDF
;
A
#
# COMPACT_ATOMS: atom_id res chain seq x y z
N MET A 1 -0.99 8.30 16.03
CA MET A 1 -2.04 9.22 15.54
C MET A 1 -2.25 9.10 14.03
N ASN A 2 -1.19 9.20 13.19
CA ASN A 2 -1.29 9.10 11.72
C ASN A 2 -2.15 7.93 11.22
N LYS A 3 -1.80 6.71 11.65
CA LYS A 3 -2.51 5.49 11.22
C LYS A 3 -3.98 5.42 11.65
N GLY A 4 -4.37 6.15 12.69
CA GLY A 4 -5.77 6.25 13.11
C GLY A 4 -6.59 7.12 12.16
N LEU A 5 -6.00 8.19 11.60
CA LEU A 5 -6.64 9.01 10.57
C LEU A 5 -6.74 8.27 9.24
N GLU A 6 -5.69 7.53 8.87
CA GLU A 6 -5.70 6.68 7.68
C GLU A 6 -6.74 5.56 7.76
N LEU A 7 -7.00 5.01 8.96
CA LEU A 7 -8.08 4.04 9.16
C LEU A 7 -9.44 4.68 8.86
N ILE A 8 -9.70 5.88 9.39
CA ILE A 8 -10.94 6.61 9.13
C ILE A 8 -11.08 6.92 7.63
N GLU A 9 -10.01 7.36 6.98
CA GLU A 9 -9.96 7.61 5.54
C GLU A 9 -10.25 6.34 4.73
N ALA A 10 -9.65 5.21 5.06
CA ALA A 10 -9.86 3.94 4.37
C ALA A 10 -11.30 3.44 4.52
N CYS A 11 -11.89 3.55 5.72
CA CYS A 11 -13.31 3.26 5.92
C CYS A 11 -14.20 4.10 4.99
N TRP A 12 -13.89 5.39 4.84
CA TRP A 12 -14.66 6.30 4.01
C TRP A 12 -14.45 6.07 2.51
N LEU A 13 -13.21 5.90 2.05
CA LEU A 13 -12.87 5.73 0.63
C LEU A 13 -13.34 4.40 0.05
N PHE A 14 -13.30 3.32 0.85
CA PHE A 14 -13.54 1.96 0.37
C PHE A 14 -14.81 1.32 0.92
N ASP A 15 -15.69 2.10 1.57
CA ASP A 15 -16.93 1.62 2.20
C ASP A 15 -16.67 0.42 3.13
N ALA A 16 -15.63 0.53 3.95
CA ALA A 16 -15.19 -0.50 4.88
C ALA A 16 -15.58 -0.15 6.32
N THR A 17 -15.84 -1.17 7.14
CA THR A 17 -16.00 -0.99 8.58
C THR A 17 -14.65 -1.11 9.30
N PRO A 18 -14.49 -0.51 10.50
CA PRO A 18 -13.25 -0.64 11.27
C PRO A 18 -12.85 -2.10 11.55
N GLU A 19 -13.82 -3.00 11.71
CA GLU A 19 -13.58 -4.43 11.96
C GLU A 19 -13.00 -5.16 10.73
N GLN A 20 -13.16 -4.60 9.54
CA GLN A 20 -12.58 -5.11 8.29
C GLN A 20 -11.14 -4.64 8.06
N ILE A 21 -10.61 -3.72 8.89
CA ILE A 21 -9.29 -3.13 8.72
C ILE A 21 -8.35 -3.58 9.84
N GLN A 22 -7.26 -4.27 9.45
CA GLN A 22 -6.19 -4.63 10.38
C GLN A 22 -5.01 -3.67 10.23
N VAL A 23 -4.64 -3.02 11.33
CA VAL A 23 -3.42 -2.20 11.40
C VAL A 23 -2.22 -3.09 11.76
N VAL A 24 -1.24 -3.15 10.88
CA VAL A 24 -0.02 -3.96 11.03
C VAL A 24 1.21 -3.06 10.96
N VAL A 25 2.20 -3.32 11.81
CA VAL A 25 3.47 -2.58 11.81
C VAL A 25 4.41 -3.29 10.85
N HIS A 26 4.71 -2.66 9.71
CA HIS A 26 5.68 -3.18 8.74
C HIS A 26 6.94 -2.30 8.74
N PRO A 27 8.02 -2.66 9.48
CA PRO A 27 9.16 -1.76 9.70
C PRO A 27 9.89 -1.36 8.42
N GLN A 28 9.94 -2.24 7.42
CA GLN A 28 10.63 -1.98 6.16
C GLN A 28 9.89 -0.98 5.26
N SER A 29 8.60 -0.76 5.49
CA SER A 29 7.75 0.15 4.68
C SER A 29 7.79 -0.13 3.17
N VAL A 30 8.09 -1.37 2.77
CA VAL A 30 8.13 -1.81 1.36
C VAL A 30 6.73 -2.20 0.88
N ILE A 31 5.98 -2.91 1.71
CA ILE A 31 4.53 -3.12 1.51
C ILE A 31 3.81 -1.88 2.03
N HIS A 32 3.10 -1.17 1.15
CA HIS A 32 2.40 0.06 1.53
C HIS A 32 0.98 -0.19 2.06
N SER A 33 0.32 -1.26 1.60
CA SER A 33 -0.93 -1.82 2.15
C SER A 33 -1.30 -3.12 1.41
N MET A 34 -2.28 -3.84 1.94
CA MET A 34 -2.77 -5.10 1.38
C MET A 34 -4.29 -5.14 1.37
N ALA A 35 -4.87 -5.81 0.38
CA ALA A 35 -6.30 -6.09 0.28
C ALA A 35 -6.54 -7.60 0.26
N ALA A 36 -7.36 -8.09 1.19
CA ALA A 36 -7.77 -9.49 1.25
C ALA A 36 -9.12 -9.69 0.54
N TYR A 37 -9.24 -10.77 -0.22
CA TYR A 37 -10.41 -11.09 -1.02
C TYR A 37 -11.14 -12.34 -0.47
N HIS A 38 -12.41 -12.48 -0.86
CA HIS A 38 -13.29 -13.55 -0.35
C HIS A 38 -12.85 -14.96 -0.75
N ASP A 39 -11.97 -15.08 -1.75
CA ASP A 39 -11.38 -16.35 -2.19
C ASP A 39 -10.14 -16.75 -1.36
N GLY A 40 -9.76 -15.93 -0.37
CA GLY A 40 -8.59 -16.13 0.47
C GLY A 40 -7.29 -15.57 -0.11
N SER A 41 -7.33 -14.93 -1.29
CA SER A 41 -6.17 -14.26 -1.86
C SER A 41 -5.91 -12.91 -1.20
N VAL A 42 -4.64 -12.49 -1.22
CA VAL A 42 -4.21 -11.17 -0.77
C VAL A 42 -3.38 -10.51 -1.87
N ILE A 43 -3.73 -9.29 -2.23
CA ILE A 43 -2.95 -8.45 -3.13
C ILE A 43 -2.28 -7.35 -2.32
N ALA A 44 -0.97 -7.23 -2.48
CA ALA A 44 -0.14 -6.21 -1.83
C ALA A 44 0.45 -5.29 -2.89
N GLN A 45 0.47 -3.98 -2.61
CA GLN A 45 1.26 -3.05 -3.40
C GLN A 45 2.61 -2.83 -2.70
N LEU A 46 3.69 -3.04 -3.46
CA LEU A 46 5.06 -2.89 -3.00
C LEU A 46 5.78 -1.81 -3.79
N GLY A 47 6.68 -1.09 -3.13
CA GLY A 47 7.51 -0.08 -3.77
C GLY A 47 8.62 0.44 -2.85
N ASN A 48 9.56 1.16 -3.46
CA ASN A 48 10.44 2.03 -2.68
C ASN A 48 9.59 3.11 -1.99
N PRO A 49 9.92 3.55 -0.76
CA PRO A 49 9.15 4.55 -0.02
C PRO A 49 9.28 5.94 -0.65
N ASP A 50 8.59 6.15 -1.77
CA ASP A 50 8.66 7.34 -2.61
C ASP A 50 7.25 7.73 -3.11
N MET A 51 6.83 8.95 -2.75
CA MET A 51 5.50 9.49 -3.07
C MET A 51 5.26 9.70 -4.57
N ARG A 52 6.30 9.72 -5.41
CA ARG A 52 6.13 9.86 -6.86
C ARG A 52 5.32 8.71 -7.45
N THR A 53 5.46 7.49 -6.91
CA THR A 53 4.70 6.32 -7.35
C THR A 53 3.18 6.49 -7.16
N PRO A 54 2.65 6.74 -5.95
CA PRO A 54 1.21 6.94 -5.76
C PRO A 54 0.69 8.21 -6.44
N ILE A 55 1.48 9.30 -6.52
CA ILE A 55 1.07 10.53 -7.23
C ILE A 55 0.89 10.26 -8.73
N ALA A 56 1.86 9.59 -9.37
CA ALA A 56 1.78 9.25 -10.78
C ALA A 56 0.58 8.34 -11.08
N TYR A 57 0.31 7.38 -10.21
CA TYR A 57 -0.87 6.51 -10.34
C TYR A 57 -2.17 7.29 -10.20
N GLY A 58 -2.28 8.19 -9.20
CA GLY A 58 -3.46 9.03 -9.02
C GLY A 58 -3.73 9.98 -10.19
N LEU A 59 -2.69 10.46 -10.89
CA LEU A 59 -2.80 11.35 -12.04
C LEU A 59 -3.19 10.65 -13.34
N ALA A 60 -2.83 9.37 -13.49
CA ALA A 60 -2.92 8.66 -14.76
C ALA A 60 -3.85 7.45 -14.73
N TRP A 61 -4.49 7.14 -13.61
CA TRP A 61 -5.41 6.01 -13.52
C TRP A 61 -6.52 6.10 -14.60
N PRO A 62 -6.84 5.01 -15.33
CA PRO A 62 -6.39 3.62 -15.12
C PRO A 62 -5.07 3.25 -15.80
N GLU A 63 -4.48 4.14 -16.59
CA GLU A 63 -3.18 3.95 -17.21
C GLU A 63 -2.01 4.04 -16.20
N ARG A 64 -0.81 3.70 -16.67
CA ARG A 64 0.44 3.93 -15.94
C ARG A 64 1.32 4.89 -16.73
N ILE A 65 1.91 5.85 -16.01
CA ILE A 65 2.94 6.75 -16.53
C ILE A 65 4.25 6.52 -15.78
N ASP A 66 5.36 6.92 -16.39
CA ASP A 66 6.66 6.90 -15.74
C ASP A 66 6.67 7.89 -14.55
N ALA A 67 7.03 7.37 -13.37
CA ALA A 67 7.13 8.15 -12.13
C ALA A 67 8.58 8.57 -11.83
N GLY A 68 9.57 8.10 -12.62
CA GLY A 68 10.99 8.39 -12.42
C GLY A 68 11.56 7.81 -11.11
N VAL A 69 10.93 6.77 -10.56
CA VAL A 69 11.35 6.07 -9.35
C VAL A 69 12.22 4.87 -9.69
N GLU A 70 13.19 4.57 -8.84
CA GLU A 70 14.00 3.35 -8.98
C GLU A 70 13.12 2.11 -8.82
N THR A 71 13.49 1.04 -9.54
CA THR A 71 12.80 -0.25 -9.42
C THR A 71 13.11 -0.86 -8.05
N LEU A 72 12.10 -1.44 -7.41
CA LEU A 72 12.27 -2.17 -6.16
C LEU A 72 13.11 -3.44 -6.38
N ASP A 73 14.19 -3.59 -5.63
CA ASP A 73 14.97 -4.83 -5.58
C ASP A 73 14.61 -5.66 -4.34
N LEU A 74 13.77 -6.68 -4.54
CA LEU A 74 13.35 -7.58 -3.46
C LEU A 74 14.50 -8.44 -2.90
N PHE A 75 15.53 -8.72 -3.69
CA PHE A 75 16.69 -9.48 -3.22
C PHE A 75 17.59 -8.63 -2.32
N GLN A 76 17.64 -7.33 -2.58
CA GLN A 76 18.30 -6.38 -1.67
C GLN A 76 17.50 -6.17 -0.39
N VAL A 77 16.16 -6.07 -0.48
CA VAL A 77 15.28 -5.95 0.70
C VAL A 77 15.42 -7.19 1.60
N ALA A 78 15.46 -8.39 1.00
CA ALA A 78 15.73 -9.71 1.60
C ALA A 78 14.75 -10.20 2.70
N ARG A 79 14.14 -9.29 3.46
CA ARG A 79 13.30 -9.60 4.62
C ARG A 79 12.16 -8.60 4.76
N LEU A 80 10.98 -9.11 5.07
CA LEU A 80 9.78 -8.35 5.40
C LEU A 80 9.27 -8.84 6.75
N ASP A 81 9.06 -7.94 7.70
CA ASP A 81 8.49 -8.22 9.03
C ASP A 81 7.13 -7.55 9.17
N PHE A 82 6.26 -8.10 10.03
CA PHE A 82 4.87 -7.69 10.26
C PHE A 82 4.54 -7.65 11.75
#